data_AF-A0A4R6EK04-F1
#
_entry.id   AF-A0A4R6EK04-F1
#
_cell.length_a   1.000
_cell.length_b   1.000
_cell.length_c   1.000
_cell.angle_alpha   90.00
_cell.angle_beta   90.00
_cell.angle_gamma   90.00
#
_symmetry.space_group_name_H-M   'P 1'
#
loop_
_entity.id
_entity.type
_entity.pdbx_description
1 polymer ?
#
loop_
_entity_poly.entity_id
_entity_poly.type
_entity_poly.pdbx_seq_one_letter_code
_entity_poly.pdbx_strand_id
1 'polypeptide(L)'
;MDYQILALVHIAAVISLAGLALHRVFASYGGPAWATPVIIGCLIGIAIACNAIRALIDRSRVGRQETERAVMQQRYPNCHVSLLKDGSWFLTDRATGREYQPDASGAMVPASPQNQRRQ
;
A
#
# COMPACT_ATOMS: atom_id res chain seq x y z
N MET A 1 12.93 4.78 -2.93
CA MET A 1 13.01 4.90 -1.45
C MET A 1 12.52 6.26 -0.96
N ASP A 2 12.47 7.26 -1.85
CA ASP A 2 12.19 8.67 -1.51
C ASP A 2 10.77 8.92 -1.01
N TYR A 3 9.79 8.16 -1.51
CA TYR A 3 8.38 8.27 -1.11
C TYR A 3 8.11 7.92 0.35
N GLN A 4 8.86 6.97 0.94
CA GLN A 4 8.69 6.64 2.36
C GLN A 4 9.26 7.74 3.27
N ILE A 5 10.40 8.32 2.89
CA ILE A 5 11.01 9.43 3.65
C ILE A 5 10.08 10.65 3.56
N LEU A 6 9.58 10.97 2.38
CA LEU A 6 8.62 12.06 2.18
C LEU A 6 7.34 11.86 3.01
N ALA A 7 6.82 10.63 3.05
CA ALA A 7 5.64 10.29 3.84
C ALA A 7 5.88 10.42 5.35
N LEU A 8 7.02 9.96 5.86
CA LEU A 8 7.38 10.09 7.28
C LEU A 8 7.56 11.57 7.67
N VAL A 9 8.18 12.37 6.82
CA VAL A 9 8.35 13.82 7.03
C VAL A 9 6.98 14.52 7.04
N HIS A 10 6.08 14.19 6.11
CA HIS A 10 4.73 14.74 6.12
C HIS A 10 3.94 14.34 7.36
N ILE A 11 4.04 13.09 7.80
CA ILE A 11 3.37 12.61 9.01
C ILE A 11 3.91 13.36 10.24
N ALA A 12 5.24 13.49 10.37
CA ALA A 12 5.86 14.23 11.46
C ALA A 12 5.48 15.73 11.45
N ALA A 13 5.42 16.34 10.26
CA ALA A 13 4.99 17.72 10.09
C ALA A 13 3.53 17.91 10.51
N VAL A 14 2.62 17.02 10.08
CA VAL A 14 1.20 17.08 10.45
C VAL A 14 1.01 16.89 11.96
N ILE A 15 1.73 15.95 12.58
CA ILE A 15 1.67 15.74 14.04
C ILE A 15 2.18 16.97 14.79
N SER A 16 3.28 17.57 14.33
CA SER A 16 3.86 18.76 14.94
C SER A 16 2.92 19.98 14.83
N LEU A 17 2.29 20.15 13.67
CA LEU A 17 1.37 21.26 13.41
C LEU A 17 0.06 21.09 14.20
N ALA A 18 -0.47 19.86 14.26
CA ALA A 18 -1.63 19.54 15.09
C ALA A 18 -1.33 19.71 16.58
N GLY A 19 -0.18 19.24 17.07
CA GLY A 19 0.25 19.42 18.45
C GLY A 19 0.41 20.89 18.84
N LEU A 20 0.99 21.71 17.95
CA LEU A 20 1.13 23.15 18.15
C LEU A 20 -0.24 23.86 18.18
N ALA A 21 -1.15 23.51 17.27
CA ALA A 21 -2.49 24.07 17.24
C ALA A 21 -3.29 23.70 18.50
N LEU A 22 -3.25 22.43 18.91
CA LEU A 22 -3.87 21.97 20.16
C LEU A 22 -3.27 22.67 21.37
N HIS A 23 -1.95 22.83 21.45
CA HIS A 23 -1.31 23.56 22.55
C HIS A 23 -1.77 25.03 22.63
N ARG A 24 -1.90 25.71 21.48
CA ARG A 24 -2.39 27.11 21.42
C ARG A 24 -3.84 27.24 21.89
N VAL A 25 -4.70 26.31 21.49
CA VAL A 25 -6.11 26.27 21.92
C VAL A 25 -6.23 25.90 23.40
N PHE A 26 -5.39 25.00 23.91
CA PHE A 26 -5.40 24.66 25.32
C PHE A 26 -4.85 25.77 26.21
N ALA A 27 -3.83 26.49 25.73
CA ALA A 27 -3.25 27.64 26.42
C ALA A 27 -4.26 28.80 26.54
N SER A 28 -5.16 28.99 25.58
CA SER A 28 -6.21 30.01 25.68
C SER A 28 -7.33 29.64 26.66
N TYR A 29 -7.52 28.36 26.96
CA TYR A 29 -8.54 27.87 27.89
C TYR A 29 -8.05 27.74 29.35
N GLY A 30 -6.79 28.06 29.64
CA GLY A 30 -6.23 27.92 31.00
C GLY A 30 -6.19 26.48 31.49
N GLY A 31 -6.08 25.52 30.56
CA GLY A 31 -6.06 24.10 30.89
C GLY A 31 -4.81 23.70 31.69
N PRO A 32 -4.88 22.60 32.46
CA PRO A 32 -3.76 22.16 33.29
C PRO A 32 -2.51 21.88 32.44
N ALA A 33 -1.35 22.35 32.90
CA ALA A 33 -0.08 22.28 32.17
C ALA A 33 0.34 20.84 31.80
N TRP A 34 -0.11 19.84 32.56
CA TRP A 34 0.16 18.42 32.31
C TRP A 34 -0.61 17.84 31.12
N ALA A 35 -1.69 18.48 30.66
CA ALA A 35 -2.50 17.98 29.55
C ALA A 35 -1.73 18.02 28.22
N THR A 36 -0.90 19.04 28.01
CA THR A 36 -0.13 19.21 26.76
C THR A 36 0.82 18.04 26.48
N PRO A 37 1.75 17.64 27.38
CA PRO A 37 2.64 16.52 27.11
C PRO A 37 1.89 15.19 26.94
N VAL A 38 0.76 15.00 27.63
CA VAL A 38 -0.08 13.80 27.47
C VAL A 38 -0.67 13.72 26.07
N ILE A 39 -1.21 14.83 25.55
CA ILE A 39 -1.77 14.90 24.20
C ILE A 39 -0.68 14.64 23.15
N ILE A 40 0.49 15.27 23.29
CA ILE A 40 1.62 15.07 22.38
C ILE A 40 2.08 13.61 22.39
N GLY A 41 2.25 13.02 23.58
CA GLY A 41 2.60 11.61 23.72
C GLY A 41 1.57 10.67 23.07
N CYS A 42 0.28 10.99 23.21
CA CYS A 42 -0.80 10.21 22.60
C CYS A 42 -0.75 10.27 21.06
N LEU A 43 -0.54 11.46 20.48
CA LEU A 43 -0.40 11.61 19.03
C LEU A 43 0.80 10.84 18.48
N ILE A 44 1.94 10.88 19.18
CA ILE A 44 3.14 10.12 18.81
C ILE A 44 2.86 8.61 18.88
N GLY A 45 2.24 8.14 19.97
CA GLY A 45 1.89 6.74 20.14
C GLY A 45 0.97 6.21 19.03
N ILE A 46 -0.08 6.97 18.70
CA ILE A 46 -1.00 6.63 17.60
C ILE A 46 -0.25 6.55 16.26
N ALA A 47 0.65 7.49 15.99
CA ALA A 47 1.41 7.49 14.74
C ALA A 47 2.32 6.27 14.60
N ILE A 48 3.01 5.88 15.69
CA ILE A 48 3.86 4.68 15.72
C ILE A 48 3.01 3.42 15.50
N ALA A 49 1.88 3.30 16.19
CA ALA A 49 0.99 2.16 16.07
C ALA A 49 0.43 2.03 14.63
N CYS A 50 -0.03 3.13 14.03
CA CYS A 50 -0.48 3.16 12.65
C CYS A 50 0.61 2.71 11.66
N ASN A 51 1.86 3.13 11.88
CA ASN A 51 2.97 2.73 11.01
C ASN A 51 3.30 1.23 11.16
N ALA A 52 3.30 0.71 12.39
CA ALA A 52 3.49 -0.71 12.65
C ALA A 52 2.41 -1.58 11.99
N ILE A 53 1.14 -1.15 12.07
CA ILE A 53 0.02 -1.85 11.44
C ILE A 53 0.17 -1.85 9.92
N ARG A 54 0.52 -0.71 9.31
CA ARG A 54 0.77 -0.65 7.85
C ARG A 54 1.88 -1.58 7.43
N ALA A 55 3.00 -1.59 8.16
CA ALA A 55 4.12 -2.48 7.88
C ALA A 55 3.71 -3.95 7.99
N LEU A 56 2.85 -4.30 8.95
CA LEU A 56 2.32 -5.65 9.09
C LEU A 56 1.42 -6.04 7.91
N ILE A 57 0.54 -5.13 7.49
CA ILE A 57 -0.33 -5.33 6.33
C ILE A 57 0.51 -5.51 5.07
N ASP A 58 1.52 -4.68 4.85
CA ASP A 58 2.39 -4.79 3.67
C ASP A 58 3.13 -6.13 3.65
N ARG A 59 3.66 -6.58 4.79
CA ARG A 59 4.27 -7.92 4.90
C ARG A 59 3.28 -9.03 4.58
N SER A 60 2.05 -8.93 5.09
CA SER A 60 1.01 -9.93 4.79
C SER A 60 0.61 -9.95 3.31
N ARG A 61 0.58 -8.77 2.67
CA ARG A 61 0.29 -8.63 1.24
C ARG A 61 1.38 -9.24 0.38
N VAL A 62 2.65 -8.99 0.71
CA VAL A 62 3.78 -9.57 -0.03
C VAL A 62 3.78 -11.10 0.08
N GLY A 63 3.59 -11.67 1.28
CA GLY A 63 3.55 -13.12 1.45
C GLY A 63 2.40 -13.79 0.69
N ARG A 64 1.23 -13.16 0.64
CA ARG A 64 0.09 -13.67 -0.15
C ARG A 64 0.38 -13.60 -1.66
N GLN A 65 0.95 -12.49 -2.12
CA GLN A 65 1.34 -12.33 -3.52
C GLN A 65 2.41 -13.32 -3.96
N GLU A 66 3.39 -13.64 -3.11
CA GLU A 66 4.42 -14.64 -3.40
C GLU A 66 3.84 -16.05 -3.50
N THR A 67 2.93 -16.42 -2.60
CA THR A 67 2.27 -17.72 -2.63
C THR A 67 1.41 -17.88 -3.88
N GLU A 68 0.61 -16.86 -4.22
CA GLU A 68 -0.25 -16.89 -5.40
C GLU A 68 0.59 -16.83 -6.70
N ARG A 69 1.72 -16.10 -6.72
CA ARG A 69 2.68 -16.10 -7.83
C ARG A 69 3.31 -17.47 -8.03
N ALA A 70 3.73 -18.14 -6.95
CA ALA A 70 4.35 -19.46 -7.02
C ALA A 70 3.39 -20.50 -7.62
N VAL A 71 2.11 -20.47 -7.21
CA VAL A 71 1.07 -21.34 -7.77
C VAL A 71 0.83 -21.06 -9.26
N MET A 72 0.77 -19.79 -9.66
CA MET A 72 0.58 -19.42 -11.07
C MET A 72 1.80 -19.77 -11.95
N GLN A 73 3.02 -19.57 -11.45
CA GLN A 73 4.24 -19.96 -12.15
C GLN A 73 4.34 -21.47 -12.34
N GLN A 74 3.94 -22.26 -11.34
CA GLN A 74 3.90 -23.72 -11.46
C GLN A 74 2.92 -24.19 -12.53
N ARG A 75 1.80 -23.47 -12.71
CA ARG A 75 0.77 -23.81 -13.70
C ARG A 75 1.12 -23.39 -15.13
N TYR A 76 1.94 -22.34 -15.29
CA TYR A 76 2.32 -21.79 -16.59
C TYR A 76 3.84 -21.50 -16.69
N PRO A 77 4.69 -22.52 -16.83
CA PRO A 77 6.15 -22.37 -16.79
C PRO A 77 6.75 -21.56 -17.94
N ASN A 78 6.03 -21.41 -19.06
CA ASN A 78 6.48 -20.67 -20.25
C ASN A 78 5.93 -19.24 -20.33
N CYS A 79 5.13 -18.80 -19.35
CA CYS A 79 4.51 -17.48 -19.34
C CYS A 79 5.08 -16.62 -18.20
N HIS A 80 5.29 -15.34 -18.47
CA HIS A 80 5.64 -14.35 -17.46
C HIS A 80 4.38 -13.91 -16.72
N VAL A 81 4.32 -14.18 -15.42
CA VAL A 81 3.16 -13.87 -14.58
C VAL A 81 3.39 -12.55 -13.84
N SER A 82 2.60 -11.53 -14.14
CA SER A 82 2.57 -10.26 -13.40
C SER A 82 1.20 -10.06 -12.76
N LEU A 83 1.17 -9.74 -11.47
CA LEU A 83 -0.07 -9.36 -10.79
C LEU A 83 -0.27 -7.86 -10.99
N LEU A 84 -1.38 -7.47 -11.63
CA LEU A 84 -1.74 -6.07 -11.79
C LEU A 84 -2.30 -5.49 -10.47
N LYS A 85 -2.25 -4.15 -10.36
CA LYS A 85 -2.73 -3.41 -9.19
C LYS A 85 -4.24 -3.56 -8.93
N ASP A 86 -4.99 -3.98 -9.94
CA ASP A 86 -6.44 -4.22 -9.87
C ASP A 86 -6.78 -5.62 -9.30
N GLY A 87 -5.78 -6.46 -9.02
CA GLY A 87 -5.98 -7.83 -8.52
C GLY A 87 -6.11 -8.88 -9.63
N SER A 88 -6.01 -8.49 -10.89
CA SER A 88 -6.03 -9.39 -12.04
C SER A 88 -4.64 -9.96 -12.30
N TRP A 89 -4.57 -11.25 -12.62
CA TRP A 89 -3.32 -11.88 -13.07
C TRP A 89 -3.13 -11.61 -14.56
N PHE A 90 -1.95 -11.18 -14.94
CA PHE A 90 -1.60 -10.96 -16.33
C PHE A 90 -0.49 -11.92 -16.71
N LEU A 91 -0.76 -12.74 -17.71
CA LEU A 91 0.23 -13.68 -18.22
C LEU A 91 0.68 -13.24 -19.60
N THR A 92 1.96 -12.93 -19.73
CA THR A 92 2.59 -12.61 -21.01
C THR A 92 3.37 -13.84 -21.48
N ASP A 93 3.00 -14.40 -22.62
CA ASP A 93 3.75 -15.51 -23.22
C ASP A 93 5.14 -15.02 -23.65
N ARG A 94 6.19 -15.69 -23.16
CA ARG A 94 7.59 -15.32 -23.40
C ARG A 94 8.01 -15.50 -24.86
N ALA A 95 7.36 -16.40 -25.59
CA ALA A 95 7.70 -16.72 -26.98
C ALA A 95 6.98 -15.83 -27.99
N THR A 96 5.73 -15.43 -27.70
CA THR A 96 4.88 -14.71 -28.66
C THR A 96 4.57 -13.28 -28.25
N GLY A 97 4.90 -12.87 -27.01
CA GLY A 97 4.54 -11.56 -26.46
C GLY A 97 3.03 -11.37 -26.32
N ARG A 98 2.22 -12.43 -26.47
CA ARG A 98 0.77 -12.34 -26.36
C ARG A 98 0.34 -12.26 -24.90
N GLU A 99 -0.59 -11.35 -24.67
CA GLU A 99 -1.18 -11.08 -23.37
C GLU A 99 -2.42 -11.95 -23.19
N TYR A 100 -2.45 -12.68 -22.08
CA TYR A 100 -3.58 -13.49 -21.69
C TYR A 100 -4.13 -13.00 -20.35
N GLN A 101 -5.44 -12.79 -20.30
CA GLN A 101 -6.16 -12.49 -19.07
C GLN A 101 -6.94 -13.73 -18.64
N PRO A 102 -6.94 -14.09 -17.35
CA PRO A 102 -7.84 -15.09 -16.82
C PRO A 102 -9.26 -14.51 -16.87
N ASP A 103 -10.18 -15.25 -17.46
CA ASP A 103 -11.60 -14.91 -17.39
C ASP A 103 -12.18 -15.23 -15.99
N ALA A 104 -13.44 -14.88 -15.76
CA ALA A 104 -14.13 -15.13 -14.49
C ALA A 104 -14.22 -16.63 -14.13
N SER A 105 -13.94 -17.54 -15.07
CA SER A 105 -13.90 -18.99 -14.86
C SER A 105 -12.48 -19.53 -14.61
N GLY A 106 -11.46 -18.66 -14.65
CA GLY A 106 -10.05 -19.04 -14.55
C GLY A 106 -9.50 -19.65 -15.85
N ALA A 107 -10.26 -19.60 -16.94
CA ALA A 107 -9.81 -20.01 -18.26
C ALA A 107 -9.02 -18.88 -18.92
N MET A 108 -7.98 -19.26 -19.66
CA MET A 108 -7.07 -18.32 -20.33
C MET A 108 -7.71 -17.84 -21.62
N VAL A 109 -8.11 -16.57 -21.67
CA VAL A 109 -8.67 -15.96 -22.88
C VAL A 109 -7.65 -14.94 -23.41
N PRO A 110 -7.36 -14.94 -24.73
CA PRO A 110 -6.49 -13.93 -25.31
C PRO A 110 -7.06 -12.53 -25.08
N ALA A 111 -6.22 -11.59 -24.63
CA ALA A 111 -6.64 -10.22 -24.39
C ALA A 111 -7.20 -9.61 -25.69
N SER A 112 -8.43 -9.10 -25.61
CA SER A 112 -9.12 -8.50 -26.77
C SER A 112 -8.35 -7.27 -27.26
N PRO A 113 -8.17 -7.08 -28.59
CA PRO A 113 -7.33 -6.04 -29.18
C PRO A 113 -7.76 -4.59 -28.87
N GLN A 114 -8.92 -4.37 -28.25
CA GLN A 114 -9.36 -3.03 -27.85
C GLN A 114 -8.58 -2.45 -26.65
N ASN A 115 -7.92 -3.28 -25.82
CA ASN A 115 -7.23 -2.79 -24.61
C ASN A 115 -5.78 -2.34 -24.87
N GLN A 116 -5.21 -2.71 -26.03
CA GLN A 116 -3.83 -2.36 -26.42
C GLN A 116 -3.62 -0.89 -26.84
N ARG A 117 -4.70 -0.10 -27.02
CA ARG A 117 -4.60 1.32 -27.42
C ARG A 117 -4.60 2.32 -26.26
N ARG A 118 -4.69 1.86 -25.00
CA ARG A 118 -4.82 2.74 -23.83
C ARG A 118 -3.57 2.82 -22.94
N GLN A 119 -2.47 2.17 -23.33
CA GLN A 119 -1.17 2.30 -22.65
C GLN A 119 -0.26 3.27 -23.40
#